data_AF-A0AAD9KWB9-F1
#
_entry.id   AF-A0AAD9KWB9-F1
#
_cell.length_a   1.000
_cell.length_b   1.000
_cell.length_c   1.000
_cell.angle_alpha   90.00
_cell.angle_beta   90.00
_cell.angle_gamma   90.00
#
_symmetry.space_group_name_H-M   'P 1'
#
loop_
_entity.id
_entity.type
_entity.pdbx_description
1 polymer ?
#
loop_
_entity_poly.entity_id
_entity_poly.type
_entity_poly.pdbx_seq_one_letter_code
_entity_poly.pdbx_strand_id
1 'polypeptide(L)' 'MPRYCLFGQAVSIATRLESTGAALRIQVSDNCKTLLDQLGKYDFNERGQIEVKVRRIKFLMERVTHINMMWSIS' A
#
# COMPACT_ATOMS: atom_id res chain seq x y z
N MET A 1 -18.48 -6.83 -26.56
CA MET A 1 -17.62 -7.28 -25.44
C MET A 1 -17.96 -6.46 -24.19
N PRO A 2 -18.35 -7.05 -23.05
CA PRO A 2 -18.64 -6.28 -21.84
C PRO A 2 -17.36 -5.68 -21.25
N ARG A 3 -17.41 -4.39 -20.87
CA ARG A 3 -16.35 -3.68 -20.16
C ARG A 3 -16.88 -3.27 -18.79
N TYR A 4 -16.16 -3.64 -17.73
CA TYR A 4 -16.49 -3.22 -16.37
C TYR A 4 -15.96 -1.80 -16.15
N CYS A 5 -16.86 -0.86 -15.93
CA CYS A 5 -16.52 0.50 -15.50
C CYS A 5 -16.78 0.60 -14.00
N LEU A 6 -15.73 0.85 -13.22
CA LEU A 6 -15.82 1.00 -11.77
C LEU A 6 -16.08 2.47 -11.43
N PHE A 7 -16.96 2.72 -10.47
CA PHE A 7 -17.32 4.08 -10.05
C PHE A 7 -17.34 4.20 -8.53
N GLY A 8 -17.27 5.44 -8.04
CA GLY A 8 -17.42 5.79 -6.62
C GLY A 8 -16.16 6.33 -5.96
N GLN A 9 -16.28 6.63 -4.66
CA GLN A 9 -15.22 7.27 -3.88
C GLN A 9 -13.96 6.41 -3.78
N ALA A 10 -14.10 5.09 -3.69
CA ALA A 10 -12.95 4.18 -3.65
C ALA A 10 -12.08 4.27 -4.92
N VAL A 11 -12.71 4.39 -6.10
CA VAL A 11 -12.01 4.54 -7.38
C VAL A 11 -11.28 5.88 -7.43
N SER A 12 -11.93 6.97 -7.00
CA SER A 12 -11.30 8.29 -6.94
C SER A 12 -10.10 8.34 -5.99
N ILE A 13 -10.20 7.67 -4.84
CA ILE A 13 -9.09 7.55 -3.88
C ILE A 13 -7.95 6.71 -4.49
N ALA A 14 -8.26 5.59 -5.15
CA ALA A 14 -7.27 4.74 -5.80
C ALA A 14 -6.50 5.47 -6.92
N THR A 15 -7.20 6.26 -7.76
CA THR A 15 -6.54 7.09 -8.77
C THR A 15 -5.58 8.10 -8.13
N ARG A 16 -5.97 8.73 -7.00
CA ARG A 16 -5.12 9.72 -6.35
C ARG A 16 -3.93 9.09 -5.60
N LEU A 17 -4.11 7.89 -5.05
CA LEU A 17 -3.03 7.07 -4.50
C LEU A 17 -1.97 6.78 -5.56
N GLU A 18 -2.39 6.44 -6.78
CA GLU A 18 -1.47 6.23 -7.90
C GLU A 18 -0.79 7.55 -8.31
N SER A 19 -1.55 8.63 -8.49
CA SER A 19 -1.00 9.93 -8.93
C SER A 19 -0.01 10.56 -7.95
N THR A 20 -0.14 10.27 -6.65
CA THR A 20 0.78 10.78 -5.62
C THR A 20 1.90 9.81 -5.28
N GLY A 21 1.99 8.69 -6.01
CA GLY A 21 3.00 7.64 -5.87
C GLY A 21 4.44 8.15 -5.97
N ALA A 22 5.36 7.43 -5.33
CA ALA A 22 6.79 7.63 -5.52
C ALA A 22 7.36 6.53 -6.40
N ALA A 23 8.32 6.86 -7.27
CA ALA A 23 8.97 5.87 -8.12
C ALA A 23 9.56 4.72 -7.29
N LEU A 24 9.39 3.49 -7.77
CA LEU A 24 9.88 2.25 -7.14
C LEU A 24 9.34 1.97 -5.73
N ARG A 25 8.22 2.58 -5.33
CA ARG A 25 7.56 2.31 -4.06
C ARG A 25 6.06 2.13 -4.25
N ILE A 26 5.45 1.27 -3.43
CA ILE A 26 4.02 0.98 -3.50
C ILE A 26 3.31 1.74 -2.39
N GLN A 27 2.37 2.62 -2.74
CA GLN A 27 1.50 3.27 -1.76
C GLN A 27 0.41 2.33 -1.31
N VAL A 28 0.19 2.26 -0.01
CA VAL A 28 -0.90 1.49 0.59
C VAL A 28 -1.75 2.38 1.49
N SER A 29 -3.07 2.20 1.39
CA SER A 29 -3.99 2.81 2.36
C SER A 29 -3.88 2.13 3.72
N ASP A 30 -4.26 2.83 4.79
CA ASP A 30 -4.25 2.27 6.15
C ASP A 30 -5.05 0.96 6.26
N ASN A 31 -6.21 0.88 5.58
CA ASN A 31 -7.01 -0.34 5.53
C ASN A 31 -6.22 -1.52 4.93
N CYS A 32 -5.50 -1.28 3.83
CA CYS A 32 -4.65 -2.30 3.22
C CYS A 32 -3.48 -2.66 4.15
N LYS A 33 -2.86 -1.67 4.82
CA LYS A 33 -1.77 -1.91 5.78
C LYS A 33 -2.23 -2.87 6.88
N THR A 34 -3.39 -2.65 7.49
CA THR A 34 -3.90 -3.54 8.56
C THR A 34 -4.07 -4.99 8.09
N LEU A 35 -4.57 -5.18 6.87
CA LEU A 35 -4.72 -6.52 6.27
C LEU A 35 -3.36 -7.16 5.95
N LEU A 36 -2.41 -6.36 5.47
CA LEU A 36 -1.05 -6.84 5.14
C LEU A 36 -0.22 -7.11 6.40
N ASP A 37 -0.47 -6.38 7.49
CA ASP A 37 0.12 -6.60 8.81
C ASP A 37 -0.30 -7.96 9.39
N GLN A 38 -1.58 -8.33 9.22
CA GLN A 38 -2.07 -9.67 9.56
C GLN A 38 -1.40 -10.78 8.73
N LEU A 39 -0.94 -10.48 7.52
CA LEU A 39 -0.20 -11.42 6.68
C LEU A 39 1.28 -11.55 7.10
N GLY A 40 1.85 -10.55 7.78
CA GLY A 40 3.19 -10.60 8.39
C GLY A 40 4.38 -10.74 7.43
N LYS A 41 4.19 -10.46 6.13
CA LYS A 41 5.20 -10.68 5.07
C LYS A 41 5.79 -9.41 4.45
N TYR A 42 5.36 -8.25 4.93
CA TYR A 42 5.61 -6.98 4.26
C TYR A 42 6.16 -5.96 5.23
N ASP A 43 7.20 -5.25 4.81
CA ASP A 43 7.78 -4.14 5.56
C ASP A 43 7.26 -2.81 5.01
N PHE A 44 6.91 -1.89 5.91
CA PHE A 44 6.28 -0.61 5.59
C PHE A 44 7.10 0.54 6.17
N ASN A 45 7.44 1.51 5.32
CA ASN A 45 8.05 2.76 5.71
C ASN A 45 7.04 3.91 5.69
N GLU A 46 6.99 4.68 6.78
CA GLU A 46 6.16 5.88 6.86
C GLU A 46 6.78 7.04 6.07
N ARG A 47 6.01 7.66 5.17
CA ARG A 47 6.44 8.82 4.37
C ARG A 47 5.91 10.16 4.91
N GLY A 48 5.18 10.15 6.01
CA GLY A 48 4.39 11.28 6.50
C GLY A 48 2.96 11.30 5.93
N GLN A 49 2.13 12.20 6.46
CA GLN A 49 0.71 12.28 6.06
C GLN A 49 0.58 13.00 4.72
N ILE A 50 0.11 12.27 3.70
CA ILE A 50 -0.28 12.86 2.41
C ILE A 50 -1.80 13.03 2.46
N GLU A 51 -2.25 14.28 2.30
CA GLU A 51 -3.68 14.59 2.31
C GLU A 51 -4.31 14.22 0.97
N VAL A 52 -4.85 13.00 0.91
CA VAL A 52 -5.83 12.65 -0.12
C VAL A 52 -7.18 13.17 0.36
N LYS A 53 -7.89 13.91 -0.50
CA LYS A 53 -9.12 14.71 -0.27
C LYS A 53 -10.15 14.19 0.76
N VAL A 54 -10.12 12.90 1.12
CA VAL A 54 -11.01 12.26 2.09
C VAL A 54 -10.30 11.27 3.03
N ARG A 55 -9.02 10.91 2.82
CA ARG A 55 -8.27 9.95 3.65
C ARG A 55 -6.79 10.33 3.77
N ARG A 56 -6.24 10.22 4.98
CA ARG A 56 -4.80 10.35 5.23
C ARG A 56 -4.13 9.06 4.78
N ILE A 57 -3.07 9.14 4.00
CA ILE A 57 -2.23 7.99 3.64
C ILE A 57 -0.83 8.26 4.18
N LYS A 58 -0.27 7.26 4.86
CA LYS A 58 1.01 7.38 5.58
C LYS A 58 2.11 6.44 5.09
N PHE A 59 1.75 5.34 4.44
CA PHE A 59 2.66 4.20 4.30
C PHE A 59 3.08 3.92 2.85
N LEU A 60 4.37 3.69 2.67
CA LEU A 60 4.98 3.15 1.46
C LEU A 60 5.57 1.78 1.77
N MET A 61 5.30 0.80 0.92
CA MET A 61 5.99 -0.48 0.96
C MET A 61 7.32 -0.33 0.20
N GLU A 62 8.43 -0.52 0.90
CA GLU A 62 9.78 -0.37 0.36
C GLU A 62 10.45 -1.74 0.29
N ARG A 63 10.03 -2.53 -0.72
CA ARG A 63 10.49 -3.89 -1.04
C ARG A 63 10.07 -5.00 -0.06
N VAL A 64 9.71 -6.15 -0.64
CA VAL A 64 9.54 -7.44 0.07
C VAL A 64 10.93 -7.97 0.40
N THR A 65 11.61 -7.39 1.38
CA THR A 65 12.80 -7.99 1.97
C THR A 65 12.34 -8.79 3.16
N HIS A 66 11.90 -10.04 2.98
CA HIS A 66 11.99 -11.15 3.96
C HIS A 66 11.35 -12.41 3.38
N ILE A 67 11.98 -12.97 2.34
CA ILE A 67 12.07 -14.43 2.17
C ILE A 67 13.36 -14.94 2.87
N ASN A 68 14.00 -14.13 3.72
CA ASN A 68 15.12 -14.61 4.53
C ASN A 68 14.58 -15.50 5.67
N MET A 69 14.29 -16.74 5.28
CA MET A 69 14.76 -17.96 5.90
C MET A 69 15.21 -17.76 7.34
N MET A 70 14.25 -17.97 8.23
CA MET A 70 14.45 -18.59 9.52
C MET A 70 15.14 -19.96 9.30
N TRP A 71 16.46 -19.94 9.09
CA TRP A 71 17.36 -21.10 9.22
C TRP A 71 18.71 -20.61 9.73
N SER A 72 18.72 -19.87 10.84
CA SER A 72 19.90 -19.86 11.70
C SER A 72 19.62 -20.88 12.81
N ILE A 73 20.10 -22.09 12.55
CA ILE A 73 20.25 -23.15 13.54
C ILE A 73 21.16 -22.64 14.65
N SER A 74 20.63 -22.54 15.87
CA SER A 74 21.33 -22.77 17.15
C SER A 74 20.30 -22.90 18.26
#